data_AF-A0AAN5HZ84-F1
#
_entry.id   AF-A0AAN5HZ84-F1
#
_cell.length_a   1.000
_cell.length_b   1.000
_cell.length_c   1.000
_cell.angle_alpha   90.00
_cell.angle_beta   90.00
_cell.angle_gamma   90.00
#
_symmetry.space_group_name_H-M   'P 1'
#
loop_
_entity.id
_entity.type
_entity.pdbx_description
1 polymer ?
#
loop_
_entity_poly.entity_id
_entity_poly.type
_entity_poly.pdbx_seq_one_letter_code
_entity_poly.pdbx_strand_id
1 'polypeptide(L)'
;ALDSKFARRYHFLIRRLMTVSGALLGNRLTRRKRIPKGDLTTNLRRCLNTFDVTMIGLSHMVGPGIFVTTGEVMRNLAGPSTTLSYVFAGLGALLSALCYAEFGARYAGCAYTYAYVGCGEISAFIIGWNIILEYVLAAAAYARTFTGYLDELFHFAVREWTLQHARPWPFSTIDLPNYSSNTTRDLRERNGEYVGRSATNQHLSRLHSSRHDHL
;
A
#
# COMPACT_ATOMS: atom_id res chain seq x y z
N ALA A 1 58.63 31.52 -7.95
CA ALA A 1 57.57 32.46 -8.37
C ALA A 1 56.62 31.92 -9.46
N LEU A 2 57.06 30.98 -10.32
CA LEU A 2 56.21 30.38 -11.36
C LEU A 2 55.17 29.38 -10.83
N ASP A 3 55.47 28.67 -9.74
CA ASP A 3 54.63 27.59 -9.22
C ASP A 3 53.30 28.07 -8.61
N SER A 4 53.33 29.14 -7.80
CA SER A 4 52.13 29.65 -7.13
C SER A 4 51.14 30.37 -8.07
N LYS A 5 51.59 30.86 -9.22
CA LYS A 5 50.71 31.44 -10.25
C LYS A 5 50.07 30.36 -11.11
N PHE A 6 50.76 29.23 -11.34
CA PHE A 6 50.24 28.08 -12.06
C PHE A 6 49.15 27.37 -11.24
N ALA A 7 49.41 27.05 -9.97
CA ALA A 7 48.43 26.42 -9.08
C ALA A 7 47.11 27.20 -8.93
N ARG A 8 47.20 28.54 -8.85
CA ARG A 8 46.01 29.42 -8.80
C ARG A 8 45.20 29.41 -10.09
N ARG A 9 45.85 29.24 -11.25
CA ARG A 9 45.17 29.15 -12.55
C ARG A 9 44.45 27.81 -12.73
N TYR A 10 45.03 26.70 -12.28
CA TYR A 10 44.37 25.38 -12.32
C TYR A 10 43.18 25.29 -11.37
N HIS A 11 43.30 25.81 -10.15
CA HIS A 11 42.19 25.81 -9.19
C HIS A 11 41.01 26.68 -9.67
N PHE A 12 41.30 27.78 -10.39
CA PHE A 12 40.27 28.62 -11.00
C PHE A 12 39.61 27.93 -12.21
N LEU A 13 40.39 27.24 -13.05
CA LEU A 13 39.88 26.47 -14.18
C LEU A 13 39.03 25.27 -13.73
N ILE A 14 39.46 24.52 -12.72
CA ILE A 14 38.72 23.38 -12.15
C ILE A 14 37.42 23.82 -11.50
N ARG A 15 37.41 24.95 -10.78
CA ARG A 15 36.16 25.54 -10.26
C ARG A 15 35.23 25.95 -11.38
N ARG A 16 35.73 26.64 -12.41
CA ARG A 16 34.91 27.09 -13.55
C ARG A 16 34.37 25.90 -14.37
N LEU A 17 35.14 24.82 -14.48
CA LEU A 17 34.77 23.59 -15.18
C LEU A 17 33.75 22.76 -14.37
N MET A 18 33.85 22.73 -13.03
CA MET A 18 32.82 22.14 -12.16
C MET A 18 31.52 22.95 -12.17
N THR A 19 31.56 24.28 -12.17
CA THR A 19 30.36 25.12 -12.23
C THR A 19 29.64 24.99 -13.58
N VAL A 20 30.40 24.93 -14.69
CA VAL A 20 29.84 24.75 -16.05
C VAL A 20 29.32 23.32 -16.26
N SER A 21 30.02 22.30 -15.75
CA SER A 21 29.55 20.90 -15.78
C SER A 21 28.28 20.71 -14.95
N GLY A 22 28.19 21.31 -13.75
CA GLY A 22 26.98 21.31 -12.93
C GLY A 22 25.79 22.03 -13.58
N ALA A 23 26.03 23.15 -14.28
CA ALA A 23 24.98 23.86 -15.02
C ALA A 23 24.51 23.11 -16.28
N LEU A 24 25.42 22.44 -16.98
CA LEU A 24 25.10 21.59 -18.14
C LEU A 24 24.39 20.30 -17.72
N LEU A 25 24.77 19.71 -16.58
CA LEU A 25 24.05 18.59 -15.96
C LEU A 25 22.65 19.04 -15.54
N GLY A 26 22.51 20.21 -14.91
CA GLY A 26 21.21 20.80 -14.55
C GLY A 26 20.27 21.01 -15.74
N ASN A 27 20.79 21.47 -16.88
CA ASN A 27 20.01 21.65 -18.12
C ASN A 27 19.69 20.33 -18.84
N ARG A 28 20.50 19.28 -18.67
CA ARG A 28 20.20 17.93 -19.15
C ARG A 28 19.18 17.22 -18.25
N LEU A 29 19.22 17.47 -16.95
CA LEU A 29 18.38 16.87 -15.92
C LEU A 29 16.98 17.50 -15.81
N THR A 30 16.76 18.67 -16.41
CA THR A 30 15.45 19.34 -16.50
C THR A 30 14.86 19.30 -17.90
N ARG A 31 15.48 18.56 -18.82
CA ARG A 31 15.08 18.51 -20.22
C ARG A 31 13.73 17.79 -20.33
N ARG A 32 12.69 18.53 -20.70
CA ARG A 32 11.40 17.95 -21.08
C ARG A 32 11.50 17.41 -22.50
N LYS A 33 11.74 16.11 -22.67
CA LYS A 33 11.55 15.46 -23.98
C LYS A 33 10.05 15.43 -24.31
N ARG A 34 9.64 16.18 -25.34
CA ARG A 34 8.25 16.21 -25.80
C ARG A 34 7.89 14.81 -26.28
N ILE A 35 6.93 14.17 -25.61
CA ILE A 35 6.38 12.91 -26.09
C ILE A 35 5.62 13.29 -27.37
N PRO A 36 6.05 12.83 -28.55
CA PRO A 36 5.24 13.04 -29.75
C PRO A 36 3.88 12.44 -29.44
N LYS A 37 2.80 13.18 -29.75
CA LYS A 37 1.45 12.60 -29.72
C LYS A 37 1.49 11.43 -30.70
N GLY A 38 1.77 10.24 -30.19
CA GLY A 38 1.91 9.05 -30.99
C GLY A 38 0.61 8.91 -31.75
N ASP A 39 0.72 8.75 -33.06
CA ASP A 39 -0.41 8.36 -33.88
C ASP A 39 -1.05 7.15 -33.18
N LEU A 40 -2.32 7.25 -32.77
CA LEU A 40 -2.99 6.22 -31.96
C LEU A 40 -3.23 4.91 -32.75
N THR A 41 -2.58 4.77 -33.91
CA THR A 41 -2.50 3.59 -34.76
C THR A 41 -1.59 2.55 -34.11
N THR A 42 -2.01 2.03 -32.96
CA THR A 42 -1.40 0.82 -32.40
C THR A 42 -1.92 -0.39 -33.16
N ASN A 43 -1.07 -1.38 -33.39
CA ASN A 43 -1.45 -2.63 -34.08
C ASN A 43 -2.30 -3.57 -33.18
N LEU A 44 -2.67 -3.12 -31.96
CA LEU A 44 -3.46 -3.90 -31.02
C LEU A 44 -4.96 -3.70 -31.27
N ARG A 45 -5.71 -4.80 -31.27
CA ARG A 45 -7.17 -4.77 -31.29
C ARG A 45 -7.68 -4.14 -30.00
N ARG A 46 -8.41 -3.03 -30.11
CA ARG A 46 -9.10 -2.40 -28.97
C ARG A 46 -10.29 -3.26 -28.56
N CYS A 47 -10.05 -4.17 -27.62
CA CYS A 47 -11.08 -5.07 -27.09
C CYS A 47 -11.63 -4.62 -25.73
N LEU A 48 -11.01 -3.62 -25.09
CA LEU A 48 -11.29 -3.27 -23.71
C LEU A 48 -12.46 -2.28 -23.64
N ASN A 49 -13.58 -2.72 -23.08
CA ASN A 49 -14.74 -1.87 -22.88
C ASN A 49 -14.53 -0.92 -21.68
N THR A 50 -15.25 0.19 -21.62
CA THR A 50 -15.20 1.12 -20.47
C THR A 50 -15.49 0.40 -19.17
N PHE A 51 -16.43 -0.54 -19.18
CA PHE A 51 -16.75 -1.38 -18.02
C PHE A 51 -15.56 -2.24 -17.57
N ASP A 52 -14.85 -2.86 -18.51
CA ASP A 52 -13.69 -3.70 -18.20
C ASP A 52 -12.56 -2.88 -17.56
N VAL A 53 -12.30 -1.68 -18.09
CA VAL A 53 -11.31 -0.75 -17.51
C VAL A 53 -11.72 -0.33 -16.10
N THR A 54 -13.01 -0.01 -15.87
CA THR A 54 -13.49 0.38 -14.54
C THR A 54 -13.38 -0.76 -13.53
N MET A 55 -13.66 -2.00 -13.94
CA MET A 55 -13.55 -3.17 -13.07
C MET A 55 -12.09 -3.49 -12.70
N ILE A 56 -11.16 -3.33 -13.65
CA ILE A 56 -9.72 -3.43 -13.37
C ILE A 56 -9.28 -2.33 -12.37
N GLY A 57 -9.84 -1.13 -12.50
CA GLY A 57 -9.59 -0.04 -11.54
C GLY A 57 -10.12 -0.38 -10.14
N LEU A 58 -11.37 -0.85 -10.04
CA LEU A 58 -12.00 -1.19 -8.77
C LEU A 58 -11.28 -2.33 -8.04
N SER A 59 -10.84 -3.36 -8.77
CA SER A 59 -10.09 -4.48 -8.17
C SER A 59 -8.75 -4.03 -7.59
N HIS A 60 -8.11 -3.03 -8.19
CA HIS A 60 -6.86 -2.49 -7.67
C HIS A 60 -7.05 -1.60 -6.43
N MET A 61 -8.21 -0.97 -6.27
CA MET A 61 -8.53 -0.10 -5.12
C MET A 61 -9.01 -0.90 -3.90
N VAL A 62 -9.83 -1.93 -4.10
CA VAL A 62 -10.34 -2.81 -3.02
C VAL A 62 -9.29 -3.87 -2.68
N GLY A 63 -8.14 -3.43 -2.20
CA GLY A 63 -7.08 -4.33 -1.72
C GLY A 63 -7.43 -4.97 -0.37
N PRO A 64 -6.64 -5.96 0.10
CA PRO A 64 -6.86 -6.64 1.38
C PRO A 64 -6.70 -5.70 2.59
N GLY A 65 -6.08 -4.53 2.39
CA GLY A 65 -5.78 -3.56 3.43
C GLY A 65 -7.00 -3.02 4.17
N ILE A 66 -8.14 -2.82 3.49
CA ILE A 66 -9.34 -2.28 4.14
C ILE A 66 -9.91 -3.26 5.17
N PHE A 67 -9.86 -4.57 4.89
CA PHE A 67 -10.42 -5.59 5.76
C PHE A 67 -9.61 -5.78 7.06
N VAL A 68 -8.29 -5.60 6.98
CA VAL A 68 -7.40 -5.77 8.14
C VAL A 68 -7.28 -4.47 8.95
N THR A 69 -7.09 -3.33 8.29
CA THR A 69 -6.80 -2.07 8.99
C THR A 69 -8.03 -1.41 9.60
N THR A 70 -9.22 -1.59 9.02
CA THR A 70 -10.44 -0.96 9.53
C THR A 70 -10.78 -1.44 10.94
N GLY A 71 -10.65 -2.75 11.21
CA GLY A 71 -10.92 -3.31 12.54
C GLY A 71 -10.00 -2.76 13.62
N GLU A 72 -8.72 -2.62 13.29
CA GLU A 72 -7.70 -2.06 14.20
C GLU A 72 -7.94 -0.58 14.48
N VAL A 73 -8.21 0.23 13.45
CA VAL A 73 -8.49 1.67 13.60
C VAL A 73 -9.77 1.91 14.39
N MET A 74 -10.80 1.12 14.14
CA MET A 74 -12.07 1.24 14.84
C MET A 74 -11.94 0.87 16.32
N ARG A 75 -11.12 -0.14 16.65
CA ARG A 75 -10.88 -0.57 18.02
C ARG A 75 -9.99 0.40 18.80
N ASN A 76 -8.91 0.88 18.20
CA ASN A 76 -7.83 1.53 18.94
C ASN A 76 -7.73 3.04 18.74
N LEU A 77 -8.29 3.61 17.66
CA LEU A 77 -8.13 5.04 17.35
C LEU A 77 -9.44 5.83 17.41
N ALA A 78 -10.44 5.49 16.59
CA ALA A 78 -11.52 6.43 16.26
C ALA A 78 -12.94 5.93 16.60
N GLY A 79 -13.13 4.66 16.93
CA GLY A 79 -14.47 4.13 17.23
C GLY A 79 -15.46 4.36 16.08
N PRO A 80 -16.73 4.68 16.37
CA PRO A 80 -17.75 4.98 15.35
C PRO A 80 -17.41 6.17 14.43
N SER A 81 -16.50 7.06 14.85
CA SER A 81 -16.08 8.23 14.06
C SER A 81 -15.22 7.86 12.83
N THR A 82 -14.72 6.62 12.76
CA THR A 82 -13.92 6.11 11.63
C THR A 82 -14.61 6.31 10.28
N THR A 83 -15.95 6.19 10.23
CA THR A 83 -16.73 6.39 9.00
C THR A 83 -16.62 7.82 8.47
N LEU A 84 -16.64 8.84 9.34
CA LEU A 84 -16.48 10.24 8.92
C LEU A 84 -15.08 10.48 8.35
N SER A 85 -14.05 9.89 8.96
CA SER A 85 -12.67 9.98 8.47
C SER A 85 -12.52 9.43 7.05
N TYR A 86 -13.12 8.26 6.77
CA TYR A 86 -13.10 7.69 5.41
C TYR A 86 -13.85 8.53 4.39
N VAL A 87 -14.94 9.22 4.77
CA VAL A 87 -15.65 10.13 3.87
C VAL A 87 -14.76 11.30 3.45
N PHE A 88 -14.07 11.95 4.38
CA PHE A 88 -13.15 13.04 4.06
C PHE A 88 -11.93 12.57 3.25
N ALA A 89 -11.36 11.40 3.59
CA ALA A 89 -10.28 10.81 2.81
C ALA A 89 -10.72 10.48 1.38
N GLY A 90 -11.94 9.94 1.21
CA GLY A 90 -12.54 9.64 -0.09
C GLY A 90 -12.77 10.90 -0.93
N LEU A 91 -13.20 12.01 -0.32
CA LEU A 91 -13.37 13.28 -1.02
C LEU A 91 -12.03 13.82 -1.55
N GLY A 92 -10.97 13.73 -0.76
CA GLY A 92 -9.62 14.08 -1.20
C GLY A 92 -9.14 13.21 -2.37
N ALA A 93 -9.34 11.89 -2.28
CA ALA A 93 -9.01 10.96 -3.33
C ALA A 93 -9.80 11.22 -4.62
N LEU A 94 -11.08 11.58 -4.53
CA LEU A 94 -11.92 11.94 -5.69
C LEU A 94 -11.37 13.17 -6.43
N LEU A 95 -10.97 14.22 -5.70
CA LEU A 95 -10.39 15.41 -6.30
C LEU A 95 -9.06 15.10 -7.01
N SER A 96 -8.21 14.27 -6.38
CA SER A 96 -6.97 13.78 -7.01
C SER A 96 -7.27 12.93 -8.25
N ALA A 97 -8.27 12.06 -8.21
CA ALA A 97 -8.66 11.23 -9.34
C ALA A 97 -9.17 12.05 -10.53
N LEU A 98 -9.94 13.11 -10.28
CA LEU A 98 -10.40 14.05 -11.32
C LEU A 98 -9.21 14.75 -12.02
N CYS A 99 -8.21 15.17 -11.26
CA CYS A 99 -6.98 15.75 -11.81
C CYS A 99 -6.23 14.74 -12.70
N TYR A 100 -6.09 13.49 -12.25
CA TYR A 100 -5.47 12.43 -13.06
C TYR A 100 -6.29 12.07 -14.31
N ALA A 101 -7.62 12.14 -14.24
CA ALA A 101 -8.49 11.91 -15.39
C ALA A 101 -8.29 12.96 -16.49
N GLU A 102 -8.10 14.24 -16.14
CA GLU A 102 -7.79 15.30 -17.10
C GLU A 102 -6.46 15.05 -17.82
N PHE A 103 -5.43 14.61 -17.08
CA PHE A 103 -4.15 14.26 -17.67
C PHE A 103 -4.22 13.01 -18.56
N GLY A 104 -4.95 11.98 -18.12
CA GLY A 104 -5.15 10.75 -18.89
C GLY A 104 -5.91 10.94 -20.19
N ALA A 105 -6.81 11.93 -20.26
CA ALA A 105 -7.51 12.30 -21.49
C ALA A 105 -6.57 12.98 -22.52
N ARG A 106 -5.51 13.65 -22.06
CA ARG A 106 -4.59 14.44 -22.91
C ARG A 106 -3.31 13.70 -23.28
N TYR A 107 -2.84 12.81 -22.41
CA TYR A 107 -1.56 12.12 -22.55
C TYR A 107 -1.76 10.63 -22.29
N ALA A 108 -1.39 9.79 -23.26
CA ALA A 108 -1.29 8.36 -23.04
C ALA A 108 -0.02 8.07 -22.22
N GLY A 109 -0.17 7.58 -20.99
CA GLY A 109 0.97 7.27 -20.12
C GLY A 109 0.58 6.98 -18.67
N CYS A 110 1.60 6.88 -17.82
CA CYS A 110 1.46 6.70 -16.38
C CYS A 110 1.93 7.95 -15.61
N ALA A 111 1.89 7.93 -14.28
CA ALA A 111 2.27 9.07 -13.44
C ALA A 111 3.68 9.63 -13.74
N TYR A 112 4.65 8.77 -14.09
CA TYR A 112 5.98 9.19 -14.57
C TYR A 112 5.89 10.10 -15.80
N THR A 113 5.06 9.72 -16.76
CA THR A 113 4.83 10.46 -18.01
C THR A 113 4.24 11.84 -17.73
N TYR A 114 3.29 11.94 -16.79
CA TYR A 114 2.68 13.21 -16.39
C TYR A 114 3.69 14.14 -15.70
N ALA A 115 4.51 13.59 -14.79
CA ALA A 115 5.58 14.34 -14.14
C ALA A 115 6.66 14.81 -15.13
N TYR A 116 6.98 13.98 -16.13
CA TYR A 116 7.94 14.30 -17.16
C TYR A 116 7.47 15.48 -18.04
N VAL A 117 6.18 15.55 -18.34
CA VAL A 117 5.57 16.66 -19.08
C VAL A 117 5.43 17.92 -18.21
N GLY A 118 5.06 17.78 -16.93
CA GLY A 118 4.70 18.89 -16.04
C GLY A 118 5.88 19.54 -15.31
N CYS A 119 6.86 18.76 -14.86
CA CYS A 119 7.88 19.19 -13.89
C CYS A 119 9.32 18.93 -14.34
N GLY A 120 9.55 18.06 -15.32
CA GLY A 120 10.87 17.78 -15.89
C GLY A 120 11.52 16.49 -15.38
N GLU A 121 12.72 16.21 -15.86
CA GLU A 121 13.32 14.87 -15.85
C GLU A 121 13.75 14.37 -14.45
N ILE A 122 14.23 15.24 -13.54
CA ILE A 122 14.50 14.86 -12.13
C ILE A 122 13.23 14.44 -11.39
N SER A 123 12.17 15.24 -11.48
CA SER A 123 10.91 14.93 -10.78
C SER A 123 10.29 13.64 -11.27
N ALA A 124 10.37 13.40 -12.58
CA ALA A 124 9.95 12.14 -13.17
C ALA A 124 10.81 10.97 -12.69
N PHE A 125 12.13 11.12 -12.58
CA PHE A 125 13.01 10.07 -12.07
C PHE A 125 12.70 9.68 -10.63
N ILE A 126 12.46 10.66 -9.75
CA ILE A 126 12.09 10.41 -8.34
C ILE A 126 10.75 9.68 -8.28
N ILE A 127 9.75 10.13 -9.04
CA ILE A 127 8.42 9.50 -9.09
C ILE A 127 8.51 8.08 -9.67
N GLY A 128 9.32 7.86 -10.70
CA GLY A 128 9.55 6.52 -11.27
C GLY A 128 10.13 5.55 -10.25
N TRP A 129 11.14 5.97 -9.49
CA TRP A 129 11.69 5.16 -8.40
C TRP A 129 10.70 4.93 -7.26
N ASN A 130 9.91 5.95 -6.92
CA ASN A 130 8.89 5.84 -5.90
C ASN A 130 7.81 4.81 -6.27
N ILE A 131 7.34 4.83 -7.53
CA ILE A 131 6.36 3.86 -8.04
C ILE A 131 6.90 2.42 -7.93
N ILE A 132 8.17 2.18 -8.27
CA ILE A 132 8.77 0.83 -8.12
C ILE A 132 8.78 0.39 -6.66
N LEU A 133 9.19 1.27 -5.74
CA LEU A 133 9.20 0.98 -4.31
C LEU A 133 7.79 0.74 -3.76
N GLU A 134 6.82 1.54 -4.19
CA GLU A 134 5.41 1.39 -3.83
C GLU A 134 4.87 0.03 -4.25
N TYR A 135 5.14 -0.42 -5.48
CA TYR A 135 4.74 -1.75 -5.94
C TYR A 135 5.37 -2.88 -5.10
N VAL A 136 6.65 -2.75 -4.72
CA VAL A 136 7.32 -3.73 -3.86
C VAL A 136 6.69 -3.77 -2.47
N LEU A 137 6.43 -2.60 -1.85
CA LEU A 137 5.76 -2.52 -0.56
C LEU A 137 4.33 -3.10 -0.62
N ALA A 138 3.59 -2.78 -1.67
CA ALA A 138 2.23 -3.29 -1.87
C ALA A 138 2.23 -4.81 -2.01
N ALA A 139 3.16 -5.39 -2.78
CA ALA A 139 3.30 -6.84 -2.93
C ALA A 139 3.65 -7.51 -1.59
N ALA A 140 4.55 -6.93 -0.81
CA ALA A 140 4.90 -7.44 0.52
C ALA A 140 3.71 -7.38 1.50
N ALA A 141 2.95 -6.28 1.50
CA ALA A 141 1.75 -6.13 2.31
C ALA A 141 0.65 -7.13 1.90
N TYR A 142 0.48 -7.37 0.60
CA TYR A 142 -0.46 -8.35 0.09
C TYR A 142 -0.08 -9.78 0.52
N ALA A 143 1.20 -10.14 0.39
CA ALA A 143 1.71 -11.44 0.83
C ALA A 143 1.49 -11.66 2.33
N ARG A 144 1.75 -10.64 3.15
CA ARG A 144 1.53 -10.70 4.60
C ARG A 144 0.06 -10.91 4.96
N THR A 145 -0.84 -10.13 4.35
CA THR A 145 -2.28 -10.24 4.62
C THR A 145 -2.83 -11.59 4.18
N PHE A 146 -2.46 -12.06 2.98
CA PHE A 146 -2.85 -13.38 2.49
C PHE A 146 -2.35 -14.51 3.41
N THR A 147 -1.10 -14.44 3.85
CA THR A 147 -0.53 -15.43 4.78
C THR A 147 -1.28 -15.44 6.11
N GLY A 148 -1.66 -14.27 6.63
CA GLY A 148 -2.48 -14.18 7.85
C GLY A 148 -3.84 -14.85 7.71
N TYR A 149 -4.56 -14.58 6.62
CA TYR A 149 -5.85 -15.23 6.36
C TYR A 149 -5.74 -16.74 6.17
N LEU A 150 -4.69 -17.21 5.48
CA LEU A 150 -4.44 -18.64 5.33
C LEU A 150 -4.14 -19.30 6.68
N ASP A 151 -3.35 -18.65 7.53
CA ASP A 151 -3.01 -19.18 8.84
C ASP A 151 -4.26 -19.33 9.73
N GLU A 152 -5.16 -18.34 9.70
CA GLU A 152 -6.46 -18.44 10.37
C GLU A 152 -7.35 -19.55 9.80
N LEU A 153 -7.37 -19.71 8.48
CA LEU A 153 -8.15 -20.77 7.80
C LEU A 153 -7.69 -22.18 8.20
N PHE A 154 -6.40 -22.37 8.45
CA PHE A 154 -5.81 -23.64 8.90
C PHE A 154 -5.66 -23.75 10.42
N HIS A 155 -6.38 -22.92 11.19
CA HIS A 155 -6.32 -22.93 12.67
C HIS A 155 -4.89 -22.85 13.23
N PHE A 156 -4.03 -22.04 12.61
CA PHE A 156 -2.63 -21.82 12.98
C PHE A 156 -1.68 -23.02 12.78
N ALA A 157 -2.14 -24.12 12.18
CA ALA A 157 -1.31 -25.31 11.94
C ALA A 157 -0.10 -25.03 11.05
N VAL A 158 -0.25 -24.15 10.06
CA VAL A 158 0.82 -23.77 9.11
C VAL A 158 1.92 -22.97 9.83
N ARG A 159 1.54 -22.00 10.66
CA ARG A 159 2.50 -21.24 11.49
C ARG A 159 3.23 -22.15 12.48
N GLU A 160 2.51 -23.04 13.16
CA GLU A 160 3.13 -23.97 14.12
C GLU A 160 4.11 -24.92 13.45
N TRP A 161 3.74 -25.51 12.31
CA TRP A 161 4.64 -26.36 11.52
C TRP A 161 5.88 -25.59 11.04
N THR A 162 5.69 -24.33 10.62
CA THR A 162 6.78 -23.46 10.16
C THR A 162 7.73 -23.08 11.30
N LEU A 163 7.22 -22.76 12.49
CA LEU A 163 8.06 -22.45 13.65
C LEU A 163 8.88 -23.67 14.13
N GLN A 164 8.38 -24.88 13.90
CA GLN A 164 9.07 -26.12 14.25
C GLN A 164 10.15 -26.52 13.23
N HIS A 165 9.94 -26.26 11.93
CA HIS A 165 10.83 -26.73 10.86
C HIS A 165 11.72 -25.62 10.26
N ALA A 166 11.27 -24.37 10.27
CA ALA A 166 12.05 -23.24 9.77
C ALA A 166 12.94 -22.68 10.89
N ARG A 167 14.25 -22.62 10.65
CA ARG A 167 15.17 -21.95 11.57
C ARG A 167 14.80 -20.46 11.64
N PRO A 168 14.80 -19.82 12.82
CA PRO A 168 14.50 -18.39 12.92
C PRO A 168 15.49 -17.59 12.06
N TRP A 169 14.97 -16.85 11.08
CA TRP A 169 15.80 -15.91 10.33
C TRP A 169 16.28 -14.80 11.27
N PRO A 170 17.54 -14.35 11.17
CA PRO A 170 18.12 -13.36 12.08
C PRO A 170 17.43 -11.98 12.08
N PHE A 171 16.53 -11.71 11.12
CA PHE A 171 15.77 -10.46 11.00
C PHE A 171 14.27 -10.62 11.26
N SER A 172 13.81 -11.76 11.81
CA SER A 172 12.38 -12.01 12.08
C SER A 172 11.80 -11.20 13.25
N THR A 173 12.64 -10.48 14.01
CA THR A 173 12.26 -9.65 15.18
C THR A 173 12.10 -8.18 14.85
N ILE A 174 11.39 -7.86 13.75
CA ILE A 174 10.67 -6.58 13.75
C ILE A 174 9.47 -6.83 14.66
N ASP A 175 9.49 -6.25 15.86
CA ASP A 175 8.36 -6.23 16.80
C ASP A 175 7.18 -5.52 16.13
N LEU A 176 6.51 -6.26 15.26
CA LEU A 176 5.23 -5.88 14.72
C LEU A 176 4.29 -5.85 15.93
N PRO A 177 3.51 -4.76 16.12
CA PRO A 177 2.55 -4.68 17.19
C PRO A 177 1.81 -6.01 17.27
N ASN A 178 1.81 -6.61 18.46
CA ASN A 178 1.30 -7.93 18.76
C ASN A 178 -0.21 -8.02 18.45
N TYR A 179 -0.56 -8.07 17.17
CA TYR A 179 -1.94 -8.23 16.69
C TYR A 179 -2.45 -9.63 17.05
N SER A 180 -1.54 -10.60 17.16
CA SER A 180 -1.79 -12.01 17.47
C SER A 180 -2.14 -12.25 18.94
N SER A 181 -1.42 -11.66 19.91
CA SER A 181 -1.63 -12.04 21.33
C SER A 181 -2.96 -11.53 21.88
N ASN A 182 -3.37 -10.33 21.49
CA ASN A 182 -4.60 -9.72 21.98
C ASN A 182 -5.82 -10.29 21.25
N THR A 183 -5.74 -10.51 19.94
CA THR A 183 -6.85 -11.12 19.18
C THR A 183 -7.07 -12.59 19.53
N THR A 184 -6.02 -13.38 19.74
CA THR A 184 -6.17 -14.78 20.17
C THR A 184 -6.61 -14.91 21.63
N ARG A 185 -6.18 -14.01 22.54
CA ARG A 185 -6.78 -13.88 23.87
C ARG A 185 -8.25 -13.51 23.78
N ASP A 186 -8.61 -12.48 23.02
CA ASP A 186 -9.99 -12.03 22.86
C ASP A 186 -10.89 -13.07 22.17
N LEU A 187 -10.38 -13.85 21.22
CA LEU A 187 -11.14 -14.93 20.58
C LEU A 187 -11.26 -16.15 21.50
N ARG A 188 -10.27 -16.42 22.35
CA ARG A 188 -10.31 -17.52 23.34
C ARG A 188 -11.19 -17.16 24.54
N GLU A 189 -11.18 -15.91 25.00
CA GLU A 189 -12.09 -15.37 26.02
C GLU A 189 -13.52 -15.33 25.49
N ARG A 190 -13.76 -14.83 24.26
CA ARG A 190 -15.09 -14.85 23.65
C ARG A 190 -15.59 -16.27 23.37
N ASN A 191 -14.76 -17.19 22.84
CA ASN A 191 -15.17 -18.59 22.70
C ASN A 191 -15.49 -19.25 24.05
N GLY A 192 -14.76 -18.90 25.12
CA GLY A 192 -15.09 -19.32 26.49
C GLY A 192 -16.45 -18.80 26.96
N GLU A 193 -16.78 -17.54 26.68
CA GLU A 193 -18.10 -16.95 26.99
C GLU A 193 -19.24 -17.53 26.16
N TYR A 194 -19.05 -17.82 24.87
CA TYR A 194 -20.07 -18.45 24.02
C TYR A 194 -20.34 -19.91 24.44
N VAL A 195 -19.29 -20.67 24.80
CA VAL A 195 -19.43 -22.02 25.35
C VAL A 195 -20.10 -21.99 26.73
N GLY A 196 -19.75 -21.02 27.58
CA GLY A 196 -20.37 -20.81 28.89
C GLY A 196 -21.86 -20.42 28.80
N ARG A 197 -22.23 -19.49 27.90
CA ARG A 197 -23.63 -19.12 27.66
C ARG A 197 -24.44 -20.25 27.03
N SER A 198 -23.87 -21.06 26.15
CA SER A 198 -24.55 -22.25 25.59
C SER A 198 -24.83 -23.31 26.66
N ALA A 199 -23.88 -23.60 27.56
CA ALA A 199 -24.10 -24.53 28.67
C ALA A 199 -25.18 -24.01 29.65
N THR A 200 -25.19 -22.70 29.92
CA THR A 200 -26.18 -22.08 30.80
C THR A 200 -27.58 -22.03 30.16
N ASN A 201 -27.68 -21.73 28.87
CA ASN A 201 -28.94 -21.75 28.12
C ASN A 201 -29.51 -23.17 27.96
N GLN A 202 -28.65 -24.18 27.85
CA GLN A 202 -29.06 -25.59 27.82
C GLN A 202 -29.50 -26.11 29.20
N HIS A 203 -29.02 -25.51 30.29
CA HIS A 203 -29.48 -25.79 31.64
C HIS A 203 -30.81 -25.08 31.94
N LEU A 204 -30.98 -23.83 31.49
CA LEU A 204 -32.23 -23.07 31.60
C LEU A 204 -33.38 -23.66 30.76
N SER A 205 -33.11 -24.21 29.59
CA SER A 205 -34.14 -24.90 28.78
C SER A 205 -34.62 -26.21 29.43
N ARG A 206 -33.76 -26.93 30.16
CA ARG A 206 -34.16 -28.11 30.96
C ARG A 206 -35.01 -27.75 32.17
N LEU A 207 -34.73 -26.60 32.81
CA LEU A 207 -35.54 -26.08 33.92
C LEU A 207 -36.92 -25.59 33.45
N HIS A 208 -37.02 -25.01 32.24
CA HIS A 208 -38.30 -24.62 31.66
C HIS A 208 -39.13 -25.84 31.21
N SER A 209 -38.50 -26.91 30.73
CA SER A 209 -39.18 -28.17 30.40
C SER A 209 -39.72 -28.87 31.66
N SER A 210 -38.94 -28.93 32.75
CA SER A 210 -39.36 -29.58 34.00
C SER A 210 -40.48 -28.85 34.75
N ARG A 211 -40.74 -27.56 34.43
CA ARG A 211 -41.81 -26.78 35.05
C ARG A 211 -43.17 -26.99 34.38
N HIS A 212 -43.20 -27.57 33.18
CA HIS A 212 -44.43 -27.90 32.46
C HIS A 212 -45.00 -29.29 32.81
N ASP A 213 -44.22 -30.16 33.45
CA ASP A 213 -44.65 -31.50 33.86
C ASP A 213 -45.28 -31.55 35.27
N HIS A 214 -45.40 -30.41 35.94
CA HIS A 214 -45.90 -30.28 37.32
C HIS A 214 -47.14 -29.39 37.48
N LEU A 215 -47.87 -29.12 36.38
CA LEU A 215 -49.20 -28.52 36.36
C LEU A 215 -50.15 -29.40 35.56
#